data_AF-A0AAU9NWW4-F1
#
_entry.id   AF-A0AAU9NWW4-F1
#
_cell.length_a   1.000
_cell.length_b   1.000
_cell.length_c   1.000
_cell.angle_alpha   90.00
_cell.angle_beta   90.00
_cell.angle_gamma   90.00
#
_symmetry.space_group_name_H-M   'P 1'
#
loop_
_entity.id
_entity.type
_entity.pdbx_description
1 polymer ?
#
loop_
_entity_poly.entity_id
_entity_poly.type
_entity_poly.pdbx_seq_one_letter_code
_entity_poly.pdbx_strand_id
1 'polypeptide(L)'
;MDAAIGDGVDVLSISFGGASVPFYRDSLAISAFKAIQKGIFVSCSVGNYGPFNGTLSNEVPWVLTVWASTIDRRIRTIVYLGNKKLLDGESLYQPKSFHQKLMPLVSYCM
;
A
#
# COMPACT_ATOMS: atom_id res chain seq x y z
N MET A 1 -16.42 -7.56 -10.13
CA MET A 1 -16.93 -6.21 -10.39
C MET A 1 -18.36 -6.26 -10.91
N ASP A 2 -18.65 -7.02 -11.98
CA ASP A 2 -20.01 -7.15 -12.53
C ASP A 2 -21.10 -7.49 -11.49
N ALA A 3 -20.81 -8.39 -10.54
CA ALA A 3 -21.73 -8.69 -9.43
C ALA A 3 -22.04 -7.44 -8.59
N ALA A 4 -21.01 -6.71 -8.15
CA ALA A 4 -21.20 -5.48 -7.37
C ALA A 4 -21.94 -4.38 -8.16
N ILE A 5 -21.76 -4.33 -9.48
CA ILE A 5 -22.56 -3.46 -10.36
C ILE A 5 -24.02 -3.91 -10.37
N GLY A 6 -24.27 -5.23 -10.42
CA GLY A 6 -25.61 -5.82 -10.35
C GLY A 6 -26.30 -5.60 -9.00
N ASP A 7 -25.51 -5.58 -7.92
CA ASP A 7 -25.97 -5.30 -6.55
C ASP A 7 -26.29 -3.80 -6.33
N GLY A 8 -25.93 -2.93 -7.28
CA GLY A 8 -26.27 -1.51 -7.23
C GLY A 8 -25.44 -0.70 -6.23
N VAL A 9 -24.15 -1.01 -6.06
CA VAL A 9 -23.26 -0.21 -5.20
C VAL A 9 -23.02 1.20 -5.72
N ASP A 10 -22.77 2.15 -4.83
CA ASP A 10 -22.41 3.53 -5.22
C ASP A 10 -20.91 3.72 -5.46
N VAL A 11 -20.08 2.94 -4.75
CA VAL A 11 -18.61 3.08 -4.74
C VAL A 11 -17.94 1.72 -4.79
N LEU A 12 -16.89 1.61 -5.61
CA LEU A 12 -15.96 0.49 -5.65
C LEU A 12 -14.58 0.93 -5.17
N SER A 13 -14.07 0.25 -4.14
CA SER A 13 -12.71 0.45 -3.60
C SER A 13 -11.85 -0.77 -3.95
N ILE A 14 -10.82 -0.58 -4.76
CA ILE A 14 -10.03 -1.67 -5.34
C ILE A 14 -8.55 -1.47 -5.01
N SER A 15 -8.04 -2.33 -4.13
CA SER A 15 -6.64 -2.30 -3.69
C SER A 15 -5.81 -3.39 -4.36
N PHE A 16 -5.97 -3.55 -5.68
CA PHE A 16 -5.19 -4.46 -6.51
C PHE A 16 -5.02 -3.87 -7.91
N GLY A 17 -3.99 -4.31 -8.62
CA GLY A 17 -3.68 -3.89 -9.97
C GLY A 17 -2.66 -4.85 -10.60
N GLY A 18 -2.48 -4.71 -11.91
CA GLY A 18 -1.47 -5.46 -12.67
C GLY A 18 -0.38 -4.56 -13.22
N ALA A 19 0.53 -5.17 -13.99
CA ALA A 19 1.44 -4.41 -14.82
C ALA A 19 0.66 -3.52 -15.81
N SER A 20 1.24 -2.37 -16.16
CA SER A 20 0.66 -1.48 -17.16
C SER A 20 0.59 -2.19 -18.51
N VAL A 21 -0.63 -2.30 -19.04
CA VAL A 21 -0.94 -2.90 -20.34
C VAL A 21 -1.95 -2.00 -21.06
N PRO A 22 -2.08 -2.11 -22.40
CA PRO A 22 -3.10 -1.34 -23.11
C PRO A 22 -4.49 -1.56 -22.51
N PHE A 23 -5.28 -0.48 -22.35
CA PHE A 23 -6.54 -0.50 -21.58
C PHE A 23 -7.57 -1.53 -22.06
N TYR A 24 -7.60 -1.82 -23.37
CA TYR A 24 -8.50 -2.84 -23.94
C TYR A 24 -8.07 -4.29 -23.63
N ARG A 25 -6.91 -4.49 -22.98
CA ARG A 25 -6.42 -5.78 -22.45
C ARG A 25 -6.42 -5.83 -20.93
N ASP A 26 -6.70 -4.72 -20.27
CA ASP A 26 -6.78 -4.64 -18.82
C ASP A 26 -8.24 -4.92 -18.38
N SER A 27 -8.44 -6.06 -17.71
CA SER A 27 -9.77 -6.46 -17.24
C SER A 27 -10.32 -5.51 -16.19
N LEU A 28 -9.46 -4.88 -15.38
CA LEU A 28 -9.84 -3.86 -14.40
C LEU A 28 -10.25 -2.59 -15.11
N ALA A 29 -9.49 -2.14 -16.12
CA ALA A 29 -9.85 -0.98 -16.95
C ALA A 29 -11.22 -1.14 -17.60
N ILE A 30 -11.45 -2.28 -18.28
CA ILE A 30 -12.71 -2.58 -18.98
C ILE A 30 -13.88 -2.63 -17.99
N SER A 31 -13.70 -3.32 -16.87
CA SER A 31 -14.77 -3.47 -15.88
C SER A 31 -15.08 -2.13 -15.20
N ALA A 32 -14.05 -1.36 -14.86
CA ALA A 32 -14.21 -0.05 -14.24
C ALA A 32 -14.94 0.93 -15.16
N PHE A 33 -14.69 0.85 -16.48
CA PHE A 33 -15.44 1.64 -17.45
C PHE A 33 -16.94 1.30 -17.41
N LYS A 34 -17.32 0.02 -17.34
CA LYS A 34 -18.72 -0.39 -17.19
C LYS A 34 -19.34 0.12 -15.89
N ALA A 35 -18.59 0.12 -14.78
CA ALA A 35 -19.05 0.65 -13.51
C ALA A 35 -19.34 2.16 -13.59
N ILE A 36 -18.42 2.93 -14.18
CA ILE A 36 -18.56 4.37 -14.38
C ILE A 36 -19.74 4.70 -15.30
N GLN A 37 -19.99 3.90 -16.34
CA GLN A 37 -21.18 4.05 -17.18
C GLN A 37 -22.50 3.85 -16.43
N LYS A 38 -22.48 3.14 -15.30
CA LYS A 38 -23.64 2.97 -14.40
C LYS A 38 -23.69 4.02 -13.29
N GLY A 39 -22.80 5.02 -13.31
CA GLY A 39 -22.72 6.06 -12.28
C GLY A 39 -22.01 5.63 -11.00
N ILE A 40 -21.29 4.50 -11.02
CA ILE A 40 -20.58 3.96 -9.85
C ILE A 40 -19.18 4.55 -9.81
N PHE A 41 -18.81 5.17 -8.68
CA PHE A 41 -17.48 5.73 -8.50
C PHE A 41 -16.45 4.63 -8.23
N VAL A 42 -15.27 4.71 -8.85
CA VAL A 42 -14.21 3.69 -8.73
C VAL A 42 -12.92 4.33 -8.22
N SER A 43 -12.43 3.83 -7.10
CA SER A 43 -11.13 4.17 -6.51
C SER A 43 -10.18 2.98 -6.59
N CYS A 44 -8.98 3.19 -7.13
CA CYS A 44 -7.97 2.16 -7.33
C CYS A 44 -6.61 2.59 -6.76
N SER A 45 -5.81 1.66 -6.22
CA SER A 45 -4.43 1.95 -5.83
C SER A 45 -3.50 2.09 -7.04
N VAL A 46 -2.45 2.92 -6.92
CA VAL A 46 -1.44 3.10 -7.97
C VAL A 46 -0.42 1.95 -8.07
N GLY A 47 -0.40 1.04 -7.08
CA GLY A 47 0.61 0.00 -6.95
C GLY A 47 1.82 0.40 -6.09
N ASN A 48 2.70 -0.57 -5.80
CA ASN A 48 3.83 -0.42 -4.87
C ASN A 48 5.19 -0.65 -5.56
N TYR A 49 5.26 -0.44 -6.88
CA TYR A 49 6.45 -0.73 -7.71
C TYR A 49 7.39 0.47 -7.87
N GLY A 50 7.15 1.57 -7.17
CA GLY A 50 8.06 2.72 -7.13
C GLY A 50 9.46 2.35 -6.62
N PRO A 51 10.43 3.29 -6.67
CA PRO A 51 10.25 4.73 -6.86
C PRO A 51 10.54 5.24 -8.28
N PHE A 52 10.83 4.36 -9.23
CA PHE A 52 11.21 4.77 -10.59
C PHE A 52 10.02 5.28 -11.41
N ASN A 53 10.30 6.16 -12.38
CA ASN A 53 9.28 6.65 -13.32
C ASN A 53 8.66 5.50 -14.12
N GLY A 54 7.36 5.60 -14.43
CA GLY A 54 6.66 4.60 -15.24
C GLY A 54 6.33 3.30 -14.52
N THR A 55 6.25 3.33 -13.18
CA THR A 55 5.90 2.17 -12.33
C THR A 55 4.43 2.19 -11.86
N LEU A 56 3.61 3.07 -12.42
CA LEU A 56 2.19 3.15 -12.10
C LEU A 56 1.43 1.91 -12.61
N SER A 57 0.33 1.63 -11.92
CA SER A 57 -0.76 0.74 -12.35
C SER A 57 -2.08 1.52 -12.32
N ASN A 58 -3.12 0.96 -12.94
CA ASN A 58 -4.48 1.53 -12.92
C ASN A 58 -4.52 2.97 -13.47
N GLU A 59 -3.87 3.20 -14.62
CA GLU A 59 -3.61 4.51 -15.22
C GLU A 59 -4.79 5.08 -16.04
N VAL A 60 -5.98 4.49 -15.91
CA VAL A 60 -7.13 4.86 -16.75
C VAL A 60 -7.75 6.18 -16.30
N PRO A 61 -8.21 7.04 -17.23
CA PRO A 61 -8.70 8.38 -16.89
C PRO A 61 -10.06 8.40 -16.18
N TRP A 62 -10.78 7.27 -16.14
CA TRP A 62 -12.12 7.17 -15.54
C TRP A 62 -12.12 6.60 -14.11
N VAL A 63 -10.97 6.34 -13.50
CA VAL A 63 -10.88 5.93 -12.09
C VAL A 63 -10.09 6.94 -11.28
N LEU A 64 -10.37 7.02 -9.98
CA LEU A 64 -9.50 7.73 -9.05
C LEU A 64 -8.30 6.82 -8.71
N THR A 65 -7.14 7.15 -9.26
CA THR A 65 -5.88 6.44 -8.95
C THR A 65 -5.21 7.06 -7.72
N VAL A 66 -5.11 6.29 -6.65
CA VAL A 66 -4.68 6.74 -5.32
C VAL A 66 -3.25 6.30 -5.03
N TRP A 67 -2.42 7.27 -4.64
CA TRP A 67 -1.04 7.06 -4.19
C TRP A 67 -0.96 6.93 -2.67
N ALA A 68 0.13 6.33 -2.19
CA ALA A 68 0.43 6.26 -0.78
C ALA A 68 1.31 7.43 -0.33
N SER A 69 0.98 8.01 0.81
CA SER A 69 1.81 9.00 1.52
C SER A 69 1.88 8.66 3.00
N THR A 70 2.83 9.27 3.70
CA THR A 70 2.96 9.15 5.15
C THR A 70 2.14 10.21 5.88
N ILE A 71 1.81 9.93 7.14
CA ILE A 71 1.26 10.91 8.09
C ILE A 71 2.32 11.27 9.14
N ASP A 72 2.03 12.23 10.00
CA ASP A 72 2.90 12.66 11.10
C ASP A 72 3.11 11.59 12.18
N ARG A 73 2.17 10.67 12.35
CA ARG A 73 2.24 9.56 13.30
C ARG A 73 3.29 8.51 12.91
N ARG A 74 4.20 8.22 13.83
CA ARG A 74 5.21 7.15 13.74
C ARG A 74 5.04 6.14 14.88
N ILE A 75 5.26 4.85 14.59
CA ILE A 75 5.19 3.79 15.60
C ILE A 75 6.58 3.53 16.13
N ARG A 76 6.96 4.33 17.13
CA ARG A 76 8.32 4.45 17.63
C ARG A 76 8.74 3.23 18.46
N THR A 77 9.99 2.81 18.26
CA THR A 77 10.69 1.82 19.11
C THR A 77 12.10 2.31 19.39
N ILE A 78 12.46 2.37 20.67
CA ILE A 78 13.79 2.81 21.10
C ILE A 78 14.70 1.59 21.28
N VAL A 79 15.84 1.57 20.59
CA VAL A 79 16.86 0.53 20.76
C VAL A 79 17.94 1.04 21.71
N TYR A 80 18.13 0.34 22.83
CA TYR A 80 19.19 0.63 23.78
C TYR A 80 20.40 -0.29 23.56
N LEU A 81 21.56 0.30 23.28
CA LEU A 81 22.80 -0.42 23.01
C LEU A 81 23.64 -0.58 24.28
N GLY A 82 24.53 -1.59 24.29
CA GLY A 82 25.44 -1.86 25.41
C GLY A 82 26.41 -0.71 25.72
N ASN A 83 26.69 0.16 24.74
CA ASN A 83 27.47 1.39 24.92
C ASN A 83 26.64 2.59 25.43
N LYS A 84 25.43 2.34 25.92
CA LYS A 84 24.47 3.33 26.44
C LYS A 84 23.87 4.28 25.40
N LYS A 85 24.11 4.06 24.10
CA LYS A 85 23.44 4.83 23.05
C LYS A 85 21.99 4.38 22.89
N LEU A 86 21.12 5.34 22.64
CA LEU A 86 19.71 5.13 22.27
C LEU A 86 19.56 5.42 20.78
N LEU A 87 18.96 4.49 20.04
CA LEU A 87 18.61 4.69 18.63
C LEU A 87 17.09 4.81 18.51
N ASP A 88 16.66 5.79 17.73
CA ASP A 88 15.27 6.01 17.41
C ASP A 88 14.88 5.19 16.18
N GLY A 89 14.05 4.17 16.36
CA GLY A 89 13.59 3.28 15.31
C GLY A 89 12.06 3.19 15.24
N GLU A 90 11.57 2.34 14.35
CA GLU A 90 10.14 2.10 14.15
C GLU A 90 9.84 0.60 14.09
N SER A 91 8.78 0.17 14.78
CA SER A 91 8.28 -1.21 14.71
C SER A 91 6.85 -1.32 15.21
N LEU A 92 6.05 -2.14 14.52
CA LEU A 92 4.71 -2.54 14.97
C LEU A 92 4.74 -3.53 16.15
N TYR A 93 5.90 -4.10 16.48
CA TYR A 93 6.03 -5.05 17.58
C TYR A 93 6.03 -4.31 18.92
N GLN A 94 4.88 -4.35 19.61
CA GLN A 94 4.63 -3.67 20.88
C GLN A 94 4.17 -4.68 21.95
N PRO A 95 5.07 -5.55 22.46
CA PRO A 95 4.73 -6.56 23.47
C PRO A 95 4.30 -5.92 24.79
N LYS A 96 3.24 -6.44 25.41
CA LYS A 96 2.76 -5.98 26.74
C LYS A 96 3.77 -6.26 27.87
N SER A 97 4.53 -7.34 27.74
CA SER A 97 5.62 -7.70 28.64
C SER A 97 6.86 -7.91 27.79
N PHE A 98 7.85 -7.04 27.96
CA PHE A 98 9.16 -7.16 27.34
C PHE A 98 10.21 -7.16 28.43
N HIS A 99 10.87 -8.31 28.62
CA HIS A 99 12.04 -8.37 29.46
C HIS A 99 13.19 -7.70 28.71
N GLN A 100 13.59 -6.51 29.19
CA GLN A 100 14.71 -5.73 28.64
C GLN A 100 16.05 -6.42 28.94
N LYS A 101 16.28 -7.59 28.32
CA LYS A 101 17.56 -8.31 28.39
C LYS A 101 18.45 -7.81 27.26
N LEU A 102 19.61 -7.25 27.61
CA LEU A 102 20.64 -6.95 26.63
C LEU A 102 21.11 -8.25 25.96
N MET A 103 21.06 -8.29 24.63
CA MET A 103 21.51 -9.42 23.82
C MET A 103 22.78 -9.03 23.05
N PRO A 104 23.72 -9.98 22.82
CA PRO A 104 24.90 -9.70 22.01
C PRO A 104 24.52 -9.25 20.60
N LEU A 105 25.14 -8.17 20.12
CA LEU A 105 25.04 -7.75 18.72
C LEU A 105 26.11 -8.50 17.92
N VAL A 106 25.71 -9.24 16.89
CA VAL A 106 26.63 -9.99 16.03
C VAL A 106 26.82 -9.20 14.73
N SER A 107 28.07 -9.03 14.28
CA SER A 107 28.40 -8.48 12.97
C SER A 107 29.16 -9.54 12.20
N TYR A 108 28.62 -9.93 11.04
CA TYR A 108 29.35 -10.73 10.06
C TYR A 108 30.09 -9.76 9.14
N CYS A 109 31.41 -9.87 9.09
CA CYS A 109 32.21 -9.23 8.06
C CYS A 109 32.14 -10.12 6.82
N MET A 110 31.61 -9.60 5.70
CA MET A 110 31.71 -10.21 4.37
C MET A 110 32.80 -9.49 3.58
#